data_AF-A0A9D2RQR1-F1
#
_entry.id   AF-A0A9D2RQR1-F1
#
_cell.length_a   1.000
_cell.length_b   1.000
_cell.length_c   1.000
_cell.angle_alpha   90.00
_cell.angle_beta   90.00
_cell.angle_gamma   90.00
#
_symmetry.space_group_name_H-M   'P 1'
#
loop_
_entity.id
_entity.type
_entity.pdbx_description
1 polymer ?
#
loop_
_entity_poly.entity_id
_entity_poly.type
_entity_poly.pdbx_seq_one_letter_code
_entity_poly.pdbx_strand_id
1 'polypeptide(L)'
;MSVVDHRRALHRIPELDNQLPETVQLVQRILAPLPCRVFSPITGSVCAWFDAGKSDAVAFRAELDALPVTEATGLPYASAHPGKMHACGH
;
A
#
# COMPACT_ATOMS: atom_id res chain seq x y z
N MET A 1 -11.70 3.39 9.46
CA MET A 1 -10.53 2.62 9.95
C MET A 1 -9.44 3.60 10.34
N SER A 2 -8.68 3.31 11.39
CA SER A 2 -7.53 4.12 11.78
C SER A 2 -6.32 3.84 10.87
N VAL A 3 -5.30 4.70 10.93
CA VAL A 3 -4.01 4.46 10.23
C VAL A 3 -3.37 3.14 10.68
N VAL A 4 -3.50 2.79 11.96
CA VAL A 4 -2.98 1.53 12.51
C VAL A 4 -3.71 0.33 11.90
N ASP A 5 -5.02 0.43 11.66
CA ASP A 5 -5.79 -0.64 11.02
C ASP A 5 -5.36 -0.84 9.57
N HIS A 6 -5.16 0.23 8.79
CA HIS A 6 -4.65 0.13 7.43
C HIS A 6 -3.25 -0.50 7.38
N ARG A 7 -2.34 -0.04 8.24
CA ARG A 7 -0.98 -0.60 8.35
C ARG A 7 -1.00 -2.09 8.68
N ARG A 8 -1.88 -2.52 9.59
CA ARG A 8 -2.04 -3.95 9.95
C ARG A 8 -2.71 -4.75 8.84
N ALA A 9 -3.63 -4.16 8.08
CA ALA A 9 -4.24 -4.81 6.93
C ALA A 9 -3.20 -5.06 5.83
N LEU A 10 -2.40 -4.05 5.46
CA LEU A 10 -1.31 -4.17 4.49
C LEU A 10 -0.28 -5.23 4.91
N HIS A 11 0.16 -5.18 6.18
CA HIS A 11 1.13 -6.15 6.71
C HIS A 11 0.69 -7.61 6.56
N ARG A 12 -0.63 -7.88 6.62
CA ARG A 12 -1.18 -9.24 6.47
C ARG A 12 -1.12 -9.76 5.04
N ILE A 13 -1.06 -8.89 4.03
CA ILE A 13 -1.09 -9.25 2.60
C ILE A 13 0.19 -8.79 1.87
N PRO A 14 1.40 -9.18 2.33
CA PRO A 14 2.63 -8.73 1.70
C PRO A 14 2.75 -9.31 0.28
N GLU A 15 3.09 -8.44 -0.66
CA GLU A 15 3.25 -8.76 -2.09
C GLU A 15 4.60 -8.24 -2.59
N LEU A 16 5.16 -8.86 -3.63
CA LEU A 16 6.56 -8.65 -4.01
C LEU A 16 6.68 -7.79 -5.27
N ASP A 17 7.76 -7.02 -5.33
CA ASP A 17 8.15 -6.22 -6.49
C ASP A 17 6.97 -5.37 -7.00
N ASN A 18 6.59 -5.53 -8.27
CA ASN A 18 5.47 -4.81 -8.88
C ASN A 18 4.18 -5.66 -8.99
N GLN A 19 4.18 -6.89 -8.46
CA GLN A 19 3.03 -7.80 -8.49
C GLN A 19 2.22 -7.63 -7.21
N LEU A 20 1.51 -6.49 -7.11
CA LEU A 20 0.82 -6.03 -5.91
C LEU A 20 -0.73 -5.98 -6.03
N PRO A 21 -1.42 -7.00 -6.60
CA PRO A 21 -2.85 -6.91 -6.86
C PRO A 21 -3.72 -6.64 -5.62
N GLU A 22 -3.45 -7.27 -4.48
CA GLU A 22 -4.25 -7.10 -3.26
C GLU A 22 -3.97 -5.75 -2.57
N THR A 23 -2.70 -5.37 -2.53
CA THR A 23 -2.21 -4.12 -1.95
C THR A 23 -2.73 -2.92 -2.72
N VAL A 24 -2.61 -2.92 -4.05
CA VAL A 24 -3.17 -1.88 -4.93
C VAL A 24 -4.68 -1.77 -4.71
N GLN A 25 -5.39 -2.91 -4.68
CA GLN A 25 -6.84 -2.90 -4.48
C GLN A 25 -7.23 -2.34 -3.10
N LEU A 26 -6.49 -2.67 -2.05
CA LEU A 26 -6.72 -2.13 -0.71
C LEU A 26 -6.48 -0.61 -0.65
N VAL A 27 -5.36 -0.14 -1.21
CA VAL A 27 -5.04 1.30 -1.24
C VAL A 27 -6.09 2.07 -2.06
N GLN A 28 -6.52 1.55 -3.21
CA GLN A 28 -7.60 2.13 -4.01
C GLN A 28 -8.91 2.24 -3.22
N ARG A 29 -9.30 1.20 -2.45
CA ARG A 29 -10.49 1.26 -1.58
C ARG A 29 -10.37 2.31 -0.48
N ILE A 30 -9.19 2.46 0.11
CA ILE A 30 -8.93 3.46 1.16
C ILE A 30 -9.05 4.88 0.58
N LEU A 31 -8.60 5.09 -0.66
CA LEU A 31 -8.62 6.38 -1.34
C LEU A 31 -9.97 6.70 -2.02
N ALA A 32 -10.77 5.69 -2.38
CA ALA A 32 -12.05 5.85 -3.05
C ALA A 32 -13.02 6.90 -2.46
N PRO A 33 -13.15 7.08 -1.13
CA PRO A 33 -14.03 8.11 -0.58
C PRO A 33 -13.44 9.53 -0.60
N LEU A 34 -12.17 9.71 -0.98
CA LEU A 34 -11.52 11.01 -1.00
C LEU A 34 -11.81 11.76 -2.31
N PRO A 35 -11.84 13.10 -2.31
CA PRO A 35 -12.09 13.92 -3.50
C PRO A 35 -10.82 13.99 -4.38
N CYS A 36 -10.37 12.84 -4.88
CA CYS A 36 -9.17 12.72 -5.71
C CYS A 36 -9.43 11.82 -6.91
N ARG A 37 -8.63 12.02 -7.97
CA ARG A 37 -8.56 11.07 -9.07
C ARG A 37 -7.55 10.00 -8.73
N VAL A 38 -8.01 8.76 -8.62
CA VAL A 38 -7.15 7.59 -8.40
C VAL A 38 -6.82 6.93 -9.73
N PHE A 39 -5.54 6.66 -9.98
CA PHE A 39 -5.08 5.96 -11.19
C PHE A 39 -3.75 5.23 -10.94
N SER A 40 -3.37 4.35 -11.86
CA SER A 40 -2.13 3.55 -11.78
C SER A 40 -1.28 3.82 -13.02
N PRO A 41 -0.23 4.67 -12.93
CA PRO A 41 0.61 5.00 -14.08
C PRO A 41 1.48 3.81 -14.56
N ILE A 42 1.81 2.88 -13.66
CA ILE A 42 2.55 1.65 -13.93
C ILE A 42 1.97 0.47 -13.14
N THR A 43 2.29 -0.75 -13.53
CA THR A 43 1.91 -1.97 -12.78
C THR A 43 2.40 -1.90 -11.33
N GLY A 44 1.54 -2.26 -10.37
CA GLY A 44 1.88 -2.24 -8.94
C GLY A 44 1.90 -0.85 -8.31
N SER A 45 1.37 0.20 -8.97
CA SER A 45 1.35 1.56 -8.42
C SER A 45 -0.06 2.08 -8.18
N VAL A 46 -0.18 3.02 -7.23
CA VAL A 46 -1.38 3.85 -7.05
C VAL A 46 -0.95 5.31 -6.94
N CYS A 47 -1.60 6.18 -7.71
CA CYS A 47 -1.47 7.61 -7.61
C CYS A 47 -2.83 8.22 -7.27
N ALA A 48 -2.85 9.14 -6.30
CA ALA A 48 -4.01 9.94 -5.94
C ALA A 48 -3.71 11.40 -6.28
N TRP A 49 -4.44 11.95 -7.24
CA TRP A 49 -4.30 13.36 -7.64
C TRP A 49 -5.40 14.21 -6.99
N PHE A 50 -4.98 15.21 -6.22
CA PHE A 50 -5.84 16.21 -5.61
C PHE A 50 -5.61 17.54 -6.31
N ASP A 51 -6.57 17.95 -7.15
CA ASP A 51 -6.47 19.22 -7.89
C ASP A 51 -6.84 20.40 -7.00
N ALA A 52 -5.84 21.23 -6.68
CA ALA A 52 -6.01 22.47 -5.92
C ALA A 52 -6.13 23.73 -6.81
N GLY A 53 -6.17 23.57 -8.13
CA GLY A 53 -6.23 24.69 -9.09
C GLY A 53 -4.99 25.58 -9.06
N LYS A 54 -3.80 24.99 -8.83
CA LYS A 54 -2.51 25.69 -8.75
C LYS A 54 -1.62 25.38 -9.95
N SER A 55 -0.70 26.29 -10.26
CA SER A 55 0.32 26.11 -11.30
C SER A 55 1.33 25.03 -10.96
N ASP A 56 1.63 24.87 -9.67
CA ASP A 56 2.66 23.98 -9.14
C ASP A 56 2.04 22.89 -8.27
N ALA A 57 2.70 21.73 -8.23
CA ALA A 57 2.27 20.57 -7.48
C ALA A 57 3.41 19.99 -6.64
N VAL A 58 3.04 19.35 -5.52
CA VAL A 58 3.95 18.60 -4.65
C VAL A 58 3.53 17.14 -4.67
N ALA A 59 4.52 16.25 -4.71
CA ALA A 59 4.29 14.82 -4.63
C ALA A 59 4.79 14.27 -3.29
N PHE A 60 3.96 13.40 -2.70
CA PHE A 60 4.38 12.52 -1.61
C PHE A 60 4.49 11.11 -2.17
N ARG A 61 5.47 10.36 -1.69
CA ARG A 61 5.74 9.01 -2.16
C ARG A 61 5.94 8.08 -0.98
N ALA A 62 5.36 6.89 -1.10
CA ALA A 62 5.56 5.76 -0.22
C ALA A 62 5.71 4.50 -1.07
N GLU A 63 6.45 3.53 -0.54
CA GLU A 63 6.58 2.18 -1.06
C GLU A 63 5.37 1.31 -0.67
N LEU A 64 5.15 0.22 -1.42
CA LEU A 64 4.03 -0.70 -1.20
C LEU A 64 4.45 -2.18 -1.19
N ASP A 65 5.64 -2.48 -1.70
CA ASP A 65 6.13 -3.84 -1.83
C ASP A 65 6.71 -4.38 -0.52
N ALA A 66 6.70 -5.70 -0.40
CA ALA A 66 7.25 -6.45 0.72
C ALA A 66 8.53 -7.18 0.29
N LEU A 67 9.09 -7.98 1.21
CA LEU A 67 10.31 -8.76 0.97
C LEU A 67 10.04 -10.27 1.03
N PRO A 68 10.86 -11.10 0.34
CA PRO A 68 10.78 -12.56 0.38
C PRO A 68 11.39 -13.12 1.68
N VAL A 69 10.79 -12.75 2.81
CA VAL A 69 11.21 -13.10 4.16
C VAL A 69 10.06 -13.78 4.89
N THR A 70 10.32 -14.93 5.50
CA THR A 70 9.37 -15.58 6.41
C THR A 70 9.25 -14.76 7.68
N GLU A 71 8.04 -14.30 8.00
CA GLU A 71 7.78 -13.56 9.22
C GLU A 71 7.93 -14.44 10.48
N ALA A 72 8.67 -13.95 11.47
CA ALA A 72 8.92 -14.64 12.74
C ALA A 72 8.51 -13.78 13.97
N THR A 73 7.57 -12.87 13.79
CA THR A 73 7.18 -11.90 14.84
C THR A 73 6.16 -12.44 15.85
N GLY A 74 5.34 -13.43 15.46
CA GLY A 74 4.24 -13.94 16.28
C GLY A 74 3.10 -12.94 16.51
N LEU A 75 3.06 -11.82 15.78
CA LEU A 75 2.07 -10.77 15.96
C LEU A 75 0.69 -11.20 15.44
N PRO A 76 -0.43 -10.72 16.03
CA PRO A 76 -1.79 -11.08 15.60
C PRO A 76 -2.15 -10.56 14.20
N TYR A 77 -1.28 -9.78 13.59
CA TYR A 77 -1.39 -9.25 12.24
C TYR A 77 -0.23 -9.66 11.34
N ALA A 78 0.50 -10.72 11.72
CA ALA A 78 1.52 -11.29 10.87
C ALA A 78 0.97 -11.66 9.48
N SER A 79 1.88 -11.69 8.51
CA SER A 79 1.67 -12.07 7.14
C SER A 79 0.85 -13.35 7.02
N ALA A 80 -0.18 -13.31 6.18
CA ALA A 80 -0.94 -14.46 5.74
C ALA A 80 -0.29 -15.15 4.53
N HIS A 81 0.80 -14.60 3.98
CA HIS A 81 1.50 -15.10 2.81
C HIS A 81 2.85 -15.72 3.23
N PRO A 82 2.95 -17.06 3.32
CA PRO A 82 4.18 -17.72 3.73
C PRO A 82 5.38 -17.29 2.89
N GLY A 83 6.51 -17.03 3.56
CA GLY A 83 7.74 -16.58 2.91
C GLY A 83 7.75 -15.13 2.45
N LYS A 84 6.73 -14.32 2.79
CA LYS A 84 6.65 -12.89 2.48
C LYS A 84 6.34 -12.08 3.73
N MET A 85 6.96 -10.90 3.85
CA MET A 85 6.74 -9.99 4.98
C MET A 85 7.04 -8.54 4.58
N HIS A 86 6.23 -7.59 5.07
CA HIS A 86 6.63 -6.17 5.14
C HIS A 86 7.75 -5.97 6.17
N ALA A 87 8.95 -6.47 5.86
CA ALA A 87 10.11 -6.46 6.76
C ALA A 87 10.91 -5.15 6.73
N CYS A 88 10.59 -4.24 5.80
CA CYS A 88 11.23 -2.92 5.65
C CYS A 88 10.33 -1.75 6.14
N GLY A 89 9.07 -2.03 6.49
CA GLY A 89 8.13 -1.00 6.95
C GLY A 89 7.50 -0.14 5.85
N HIS A 90 7.54 -0.61 4.60
CA HIS A 90 6.71 -0.11 3.50
C HIS A 90 5.22 -0.25 3.85
#